data_AF-A0A535YVJ5-F1
#
_entry.id   AF-A0A535YVJ5-F1
#
_cell.length_a   1.000
_cell.length_b   1.000
_cell.length_c   1.000
_cell.angle_alpha   90.00
_cell.angle_beta   90.00
_cell.angle_gamma   90.00
#
_symmetry.space_group_name_H-M   'P 1'
#
loop_
_entity.id
_entity.type
_entity.pdbx_description
1 polymer ?
#
loop_
_entity_poly.entity_id
_entity_poly.type
_entity_poly.pdbx_seq_one_letter_code
_entity_poly.pdbx_strand_id
1 'polypeptide(L)'
;MKILLWHVHGSWTTAFVQGAHEYLVPVLPDRGPDGRGRAQTWDWPSSVREVTPEEAAREEVDVVIMQRPRELEALAAQWLGGR
;
A
#
# COMPACT_ATOMS: atom_id res chain seq x y z
N MET A 1 1.26 1.22 14.28
CA MET A 1 0.08 1.13 13.41
C MET A 1 0.51 0.63 12.05
N LYS A 2 -0.31 -0.23 11.44
CA LYS A 2 -0.16 -0.70 10.06
C LYS A 2 -1.04 0.14 9.14
N ILE A 3 -0.39 0.84 8.22
CA ILE A 3 -1.05 1.74 7.29
C ILE A 3 -0.96 1.13 5.88
N LEU A 4 -2.10 0.80 5.29
CA LEU A 4 -2.17 0.37 3.89
C LEU A 4 -2.26 1.61 2.98
N LEU A 5 -1.38 1.71 1.97
CA LEU A 5 -1.45 2.76 0.96
C LEU A 5 -0.92 2.31 -0.40
N TRP A 6 -1.45 2.91 -1.47
CA TRP A 6 -0.98 2.67 -2.83
C TRP A 6 0.18 3.60 -3.22
N HIS A 7 1.20 3.05 -3.88
CA HIS A 7 2.28 3.83 -4.48
C HIS A 7 1.81 4.50 -5.78
N VAL A 8 1.11 5.63 -5.64
CA VAL A 8 0.58 6.41 -6.77
C VAL A 8 1.52 7.57 -7.14
N HIS A 9 1.97 8.35 -6.15
CA HIS A 9 2.82 9.53 -6.38
C HIS A 9 4.15 9.44 -5.61
N GLY A 10 5.23 9.15 -6.34
CA GLY A 10 6.52 8.76 -5.77
C GLY A 10 7.11 9.74 -4.75
N SER A 11 7.11 11.05 -5.02
CA SER A 11 7.68 12.04 -4.08
C SER A 11 6.86 12.20 -2.80
N TRP A 12 5.53 12.11 -2.90
CA TRP A 12 4.64 12.19 -1.74
C TRP A 12 4.79 10.94 -0.88
N THR A 13 4.70 9.75 -1.50
CA THR A 13 4.85 8.48 -0.76
C THR A 13 6.20 8.40 -0.09
N THR A 14 7.28 8.80 -0.78
CA THR A 14 8.64 8.79 -0.23
C THR A 14 8.79 9.65 1.02
N ALA A 15 8.17 10.83 1.05
CA ALA A 15 8.17 11.69 2.24
C ALA A 15 7.30 11.10 3.35
N PHE A 16 6.11 10.57 3.01
CA PHE A 16 5.15 10.04 3.96
C PHE A 16 5.66 8.81 4.72
N VAL A 17 6.34 7.89 4.03
CA VAL A 17 6.79 6.61 4.61
C VAL A 17 8.03 6.72 5.51
N GLN A 18 8.56 7.92 5.74
CA GLN A 18 9.66 8.15 6.70
C GLN A 18 9.18 8.20 8.16
N GLY A 19 7.87 8.13 8.40
CA GLY A 19 7.31 8.12 9.75
C GLY A 19 7.56 6.81 10.50
N ALA A 20 7.13 6.78 11.77
CA ALA A 20 7.38 5.68 12.70
C ALA A 20 6.39 4.51 12.60
N HIS A 21 5.63 4.42 11.50
CA HIS A 21 4.60 3.38 11.30
C HIS A 21 5.11 2.26 10.39
N GLU A 22 4.36 1.16 10.36
CA GLU A 22 4.54 0.13 9.34
C GLU A 22 3.64 0.47 8.15
N TYR A 23 4.21 0.44 6.95
CA TYR A 23 3.53 0.82 5.73
C TYR A 23 3.39 -0.39 4.83
N LEU A 24 2.16 -0.80 4.57
CA LEU A 24 1.86 -1.89 3.65
C LEU A 24 1.56 -1.29 2.28
N VAL A 25 2.33 -1.70 1.28
CA VAL A 25 2.19 -1.21 -0.10
C VAL A 25 1.82 -2.39 -1.00
N PRO A 26 0.62 -2.38 -1.60
CA PRO A 26 0.23 -3.50 -2.43
C PRO A 26 1.15 -3.71 -3.64
N VAL A 27 1.40 -4.97 -3.96
CA VAL A 27 2.15 -5.39 -5.14
C VAL A 27 1.38 -6.47 -5.91
N LEU A 28 1.36 -6.33 -7.24
CA LEU A 28 0.84 -7.32 -8.18
C LEU A 28 1.99 -7.87 -9.03
N PRO A 29 1.86 -9.07 -9.63
CA PRO A 29 2.91 -9.67 -10.46
C PRO A 29 3.37 -8.79 -11.63
N ASP A 30 2.45 -8.04 -12.23
CA ASP A 30 2.70 -7.10 -13.33
C ASP A 30 3.20 -5.72 -12.86
N ARG A 31 3.17 -5.47 -11.54
CA ARG A 31 3.46 -4.18 -10.90
C ARG A 31 2.70 -3.01 -11.54
N GLY A 32 1.46 -3.29 -11.94
CA GLY A 32 0.55 -2.33 -12.55
C GLY A 32 0.11 -1.19 -11.61
N PRO A 33 -0.74 -0.28 -12.08
CA PRO A 33 -1.15 0.92 -11.33
C PRO A 33 -1.85 0.62 -10.00
N ASP A 34 -2.45 -0.56 -9.84
CA ASP A 34 -3.15 -0.95 -8.62
C ASP A 34 -2.26 -1.71 -7.62
N GLY A 35 -1.06 -2.13 -8.02
CA GLY A 35 -0.13 -2.85 -7.16
C GLY A 35 1.31 -2.69 -7.63
N ARG A 36 1.80 -1.45 -7.71
CA ARG A 36 3.16 -1.15 -8.16
C ARG A 36 4.22 -1.71 -7.21
N GLY A 37 3.90 -1.81 -5.92
CA GLY A 37 4.85 -2.11 -4.86
C GLY A 37 5.75 -0.91 -4.52
N ARG A 38 6.88 -1.20 -3.86
CA ARG A 38 7.91 -0.25 -3.47
C ARG A 38 8.55 0.41 -4.69
N ALA A 39 9.15 1.58 -4.47
CA ALA A 39 10.01 2.19 -5.47
C ALA A 39 11.19 1.27 -5.81
N GLN A 40 11.55 1.19 -7.10
CA GLN A 40 12.67 0.37 -7.59
C GLN A 40 13.94 1.19 -7.87
N THR A 41 13.81 2.52 -7.91
CA THR A 41 14.89 3.45 -8.28
C THR A 41 15.50 4.18 -7.09
N TRP A 42 14.95 3.99 -5.89
CA TRP A 42 15.49 4.50 -4.62
C TRP A 42 14.98 3.65 -3.47
N ASP A 43 15.66 3.75 -2.33
CA ASP A 43 15.32 2.98 -1.15
C ASP A 43 14.26 3.68 -0.30
N TRP A 44 13.30 2.88 0.15
CA TRP A 44 12.41 3.23 1.26
C TRP A 44 12.86 2.52 2.55
N PRO A 45 12.48 3.05 3.73
CA PRO A 45 12.74 2.37 4.99
C PRO A 45 12.25 0.92 5.00
N SER A 46 12.85 0.07 5.83
CA SER A 46 12.45 -1.34 6.00
C SER A 46 11.04 -1.48 6.60
N SER A 47 10.51 -0.42 7.21
CA SER A 47 9.13 -0.36 7.70
C SER A 47 8.09 -0.37 6.58
N VAL A 48 8.50 -0.15 5.32
CA VAL A 48 7.62 -0.30 4.16
C VAL A 48 7.69 -1.74 3.64
N ARG A 49 6.59 -2.45 3.61
CA ARG A 49 6.54 -3.85 3.13
C ARG A 49 5.61 -3.94 1.94
N GLU A 50 6.05 -4.66 0.92
CA GLU A 50 5.14 -5.08 -0.14
C GLU A 50 4.20 -6.16 0.38
N VAL A 51 2.94 -6.12 -0.02
CA VAL A 51 1.95 -7.17 0.30
C VAL A 51 1.14 -7.53 -0.94
N THR A 52 0.86 -8.81 -1.15
CA THR A 52 -0.14 -9.22 -2.16
C THR A 52 -1.56 -8.96 -1.64
N PRO A 53 -2.60 -8.98 -2.51
CA PRO A 53 -3.99 -8.88 -2.05
C PRO A 53 -4.36 -9.94 -1.00
N GLU A 54 -3.86 -11.17 -1.15
CA GLU A 54 -4.12 -12.27 -0.21
C GLU A 54 -3.44 -12.07 1.15
N GLU A 55 -2.26 -11.45 1.15
CA GLU A 55 -1.55 -11.09 2.38
C GLU A 55 -2.24 -9.91 3.06
N ALA A 56 -2.58 -8.86 2.31
CA ALA A 56 -3.30 -7.68 2.81
C ALA A 56 -4.62 -8.06 3.50
N ALA A 57 -5.35 -9.06 2.97
CA ALA A 57 -6.59 -9.54 3.55
C ALA A 57 -6.41 -10.11 4.97
N ARG A 58 -5.21 -10.58 5.30
CA ARG A 58 -4.84 -11.17 6.61
C ARG A 58 -4.17 -10.17 7.54
N GLU A 59 -3.81 -8.98 7.06
CA GLU A 59 -3.16 -7.97 7.86
C GLU A 59 -4.17 -7.22 8.75
N GLU A 60 -3.73 -6.93 9.98
CA GLU A 60 -4.44 -6.05 10.93
C GLU A 60 -4.18 -4.59 10.56
N VAL A 61 -4.80 -4.13 9.48
CA VAL A 61 -4.68 -2.74 9.00
C VAL A 61 -5.49 -1.81 9.90
N ASP A 62 -4.80 -0.81 10.46
CA ASP A 62 -5.42 0.22 11.31
C ASP A 62 -5.99 1.37 10.47
N VAL A 63 -5.30 1.73 9.39
CA VAL A 63 -5.62 2.89 8.54
C VAL A 63 -5.37 2.55 7.09
N VAL A 64 -6.28 2.99 6.21
CA VAL A 64 -6.12 2.92 4.76
C VAL A 64 -6.02 4.34 4.21
N ILE A 65 -4.98 4.62 3.41
CA ILE A 65 -4.85 5.88 2.69
C ILE A 65 -5.14 5.65 1.21
N MET A 66 -6.22 6.27 0.76
CA MET A 66 -6.70 6.23 -0.62
C MET A 66 -6.39 7.56 -1.30
N GLN A 67 -5.86 7.47 -2.52
CA GLN A 67 -5.50 8.59 -3.40
C GLN A 67 -6.34 8.61 -4.68
N ARG A 68 -7.03 7.50 -5.02
CA ARG A 68 -7.85 7.39 -6.24
C ARG A 68 -9.26 6.89 -5.92
N PRO A 69 -10.32 7.35 -6.60
CA PRO A 69 -11.70 6.91 -6.35
C PRO A 69 -11.89 5.39 -6.40
N ARG A 70 -11.24 4.71 -7.37
CA ARG A 70 -11.31 3.24 -7.51
C ARG A 70 -10.79 2.47 -6.29
N GLU A 71 -9.86 3.07 -5.53
CA GLU A 71 -9.34 2.48 -4.29
C GLU A 71 -10.45 2.38 -3.24
N LEU A 72 -11.29 3.41 -3.15
CA LEU A 72 -12.45 3.47 -2.26
C LEU A 72 -13.61 2.59 -2.75
N GLU A 73 -13.92 2.63 -4.04
CA GLU A 73 -15.14 2.02 -4.59
C GLU A 73 -15.14 0.48 -4.53
N ALA A 74 -13.98 -0.17 -4.62
CA ALA A 74 -13.92 -1.63 -4.66
C ALA A 74 -12.59 -2.23 -4.17
N LEU A 75 -11.46 -1.62 -4.48
CA LEU A 75 -10.14 -2.22 -4.26
C LEU A 75 -9.83 -2.43 -2.76
N ALA A 76 -10.05 -1.43 -1.92
CA ALA A 76 -9.77 -1.55 -0.48
C ALA A 76 -10.62 -2.64 0.17
N ALA A 77 -11.94 -2.63 -0.04
CA ALA A 77 -12.83 -3.65 0.50
C ALA A 77 -12.47 -5.07 0.00
N GLN A 78 -12.16 -5.22 -1.29
CA GLN A 78 -11.76 -6.52 -1.85
C GLN A 78 -10.45 -7.03 -1.22
N TRP A 79 -9.45 -6.17 -1.09
CA TRP A 79 -8.12 -6.57 -0.65
C TRP A 79 -7.98 -6.66 0.87
N LEU A 80 -8.93 -6.10 1.62
CA LEU A 80 -9.02 -6.25 3.07
C LEU A 80 -9.95 -7.39 3.51
N GLY A 81 -10.43 -8.20 2.56
CA GLY A 81 -11.28 -9.36 2.83
C GLY A 81 -12.74 -9.01 3.14
N GLY A 82 -13.25 -7.89 2.62
CA GLY A 82 -14.63 -7.42 2.79
C GLY A 82 -14.87 -6.57 4.04
N ARG A 83 -13.80 -6.07 4.67
CA ARG A 83 -13.83 -5.12 5.79
C ARG A 83 -13.83 -3.67 5.32
#